data_AF-A0A1R3FLR4-F1
#
_entry.id   AF-A0A1R3FLR4-F1
#
_cell.length_a   1.000
_cell.length_b   1.000
_cell.length_c   1.000
_cell.angle_alpha   90.00
_cell.angle_beta   90.00
_cell.angle_gamma   90.00
#
_symmetry.space_group_name_H-M   'P 1'
#
loop_
_entity.id
_entity.type
_entity.pdbx_description
1 polymer ?
#
loop_
_entity_poly.entity_id
_entity_poly.type
_entity_poly.pdbx_seq_one_letter_code
_entity_poly.pdbx_strand_id
1 'polypeptide(L)'
;MYESLDNKFKLYRDRKNDVGKTIGGKIYVHKQYASEVIPSFDIALIAIPNDFSFEVAVYEPRRETIAFVKSPDWNISHEPIVGDRLTVSINNGVASTPKLSKSRNQIYHHKWLFVRDEHEGFCVSESKQRSIDWKTAAGSEKIASRIGYKDFWDGWLASKGLEPRNEISTK
;
A
#
# COMPACT_ATOMS: atom_id res chain seq x y z
N MET A 1 19.83 -22.48 -12.64
CA MET A 1 18.52 -22.20 -12.03
C MET A 1 18.35 -20.69 -12.05
N TYR A 2 17.44 -20.15 -12.85
CA TYR A 2 17.22 -18.69 -12.93
C TYR A 2 16.43 -18.24 -11.71
N GLU A 3 16.95 -17.27 -10.95
CA GLU A 3 16.20 -16.62 -9.88
C GLU A 3 15.05 -15.81 -10.51
N SER A 4 13.82 -15.96 -10.01
CA SER A 4 12.70 -15.13 -10.46
C SER A 4 12.96 -13.67 -10.11
N LEU A 5 12.52 -12.73 -10.96
CA LEU A 5 12.74 -11.30 -10.73
C LEU A 5 12.12 -10.80 -9.43
N ASP A 6 11.03 -11.43 -8.97
CA ASP A 6 10.39 -11.15 -7.68
C ASP A 6 11.32 -11.44 -6.50
N ASN A 7 12.07 -12.56 -6.55
CA ASN A 7 13.04 -12.91 -5.52
C ASN A 7 14.21 -11.92 -5.52
N LYS A 8 14.74 -11.60 -6.72
CA LYS A 8 15.82 -10.61 -6.89
C LYS A 8 15.44 -9.25 -6.29
N PHE A 9 14.22 -8.79 -6.53
CA PHE A 9 13.73 -7.49 -6.05
C PHE A 9 13.08 -7.53 -4.67
N LYS A 10 13.03 -8.70 -4.02
CA LYS A 10 12.41 -8.92 -2.70
C LYS A 10 10.95 -8.46 -2.67
N LEU A 11 10.20 -8.79 -3.72
CA LEU A 11 8.79 -8.45 -3.86
C LEU A 11 7.93 -9.62 -3.39
N TYR A 12 7.62 -9.65 -2.09
CA TYR A 12 6.79 -10.68 -1.49
C TYR A 12 5.76 -10.07 -0.54
N ARG A 13 4.59 -10.70 -0.46
CA ARG A 13 3.57 -10.41 0.53
C ARG A 13 4.07 -10.81 1.92
N ASP A 14 3.38 -10.32 2.95
CA ASP A 14 3.62 -10.76 4.31
C ASP A 14 3.43 -12.28 4.41
N ARG A 15 4.51 -12.99 4.77
CA ARG A 15 4.54 -14.46 4.74
C ARG A 15 3.62 -15.11 5.76
N LYS A 16 3.30 -14.40 6.84
CA LYS A 16 2.43 -14.94 7.89
C LYS A 16 0.97 -14.95 7.44
N ASN A 17 0.56 -13.91 6.73
CA ASN A 17 -0.84 -13.69 6.37
C ASN A 17 -1.16 -14.00 4.90
N ASP A 18 -0.13 -14.25 4.08
CA ASP A 18 -0.23 -14.44 2.62
C ASP A 18 -0.86 -13.24 1.87
N VAL A 19 -0.98 -12.10 2.57
CA VAL A 19 -1.52 -10.83 2.08
C VAL A 19 -0.96 -9.69 2.90
N GLY A 20 -0.79 -8.54 2.27
CA GLY A 20 -0.24 -7.36 2.90
C GLY A 20 1.25 -7.15 2.62
N LYS A 21 1.69 -5.90 2.75
CA LYS A 21 3.06 -5.47 2.52
C LYS A 21 3.71 -5.04 3.82
N THR A 22 4.84 -5.65 4.16
CA THR A 22 5.58 -5.32 5.39
C THR A 22 6.65 -4.26 5.13
N ILE A 23 6.55 -3.11 5.82
CA ILE A 23 7.49 -1.99 5.70
C ILE A 23 7.81 -1.47 7.10
N GLY A 24 9.08 -1.55 7.50
CA GLY A 24 9.54 -1.01 8.79
C GLY A 24 8.83 -1.59 10.01
N GLY A 25 8.43 -2.87 9.95
CA GLY A 25 7.69 -3.56 11.01
C GLY A 25 6.17 -3.36 10.97
N LYS A 26 5.66 -2.54 10.04
CA LYS A 26 4.22 -2.30 9.85
C LYS A 26 3.68 -3.16 8.72
N ILE A 27 2.44 -3.57 8.84
CA ILE A 27 1.72 -4.32 7.81
C ILE A 27 0.72 -3.38 7.15
N TYR A 28 0.82 -3.25 5.83
CA TYR A 28 -0.12 -2.48 5.01
C TYR A 28 -0.99 -3.44 4.22
N VAL A 29 -2.31 -3.33 4.32
CA VAL A 29 -3.24 -4.26 3.71
C VAL A 29 -4.47 -3.52 3.19
N HIS A 30 -5.04 -4.00 2.08
CA HIS A 30 -6.31 -3.46 1.57
C HIS A 30 -7.47 -3.77 2.52
N LYS A 31 -8.45 -2.87 2.60
CA LYS A 31 -9.60 -2.95 3.53
C LYS A 31 -10.33 -4.29 3.51
N GLN A 32 -10.42 -4.92 2.34
CA GLN A 32 -11.09 -6.22 2.14
C GLN A 32 -10.50 -7.32 3.02
N TYR A 33 -9.21 -7.25 3.36
CA TYR A 33 -8.51 -8.29 4.12
C TYR A 33 -8.09 -7.80 5.52
N ALA A 34 -8.49 -6.58 5.92
CA ALA A 34 -7.95 -5.95 7.12
C ALA A 34 -8.39 -6.66 8.40
N SER A 35 -9.64 -7.13 8.49
CA SER A 35 -10.14 -7.88 9.65
C SER A 35 -9.46 -9.25 9.82
N GLU A 36 -9.01 -9.86 8.72
CA GLU A 36 -8.26 -11.13 8.75
C GLU A 36 -6.83 -10.95 9.26
N VAL A 37 -6.21 -9.80 8.94
CA VAL A 37 -4.77 -9.56 9.16
C VAL A 37 -4.48 -8.78 10.44
N ILE A 38 -5.37 -7.87 10.83
CA ILE A 38 -5.12 -6.88 11.87
C ILE A 38 -5.91 -7.26 13.13
N PRO A 39 -5.23 -7.61 14.25
CA PRO A 39 -5.89 -7.80 15.53
C PRO A 39 -6.67 -6.55 15.95
N SER A 40 -7.86 -6.75 16.52
CA SER A 40 -8.72 -5.66 17.02
C SER A 40 -9.15 -4.64 15.96
N PHE A 41 -9.14 -5.04 14.68
CA PHE A 41 -9.56 -4.18 13.57
C PHE A 41 -10.98 -3.64 13.75
N ASP A 42 -11.94 -4.51 14.09
CA ASP A 42 -13.35 -4.11 14.22
C ASP A 42 -13.55 -3.09 15.36
N ILE A 43 -12.82 -3.24 16.46
CA ILE A 43 -12.81 -2.28 17.58
C ILE A 43 -12.30 -0.93 17.11
N ALA A 44 -11.19 -0.90 16.35
CA ALA A 44 -10.66 0.34 15.80
C ALA A 44 -11.58 0.97 14.74
N LEU A 45 -12.26 0.15 13.94
CA LEU A 45 -13.17 0.59 12.88
C LEU A 45 -14.39 1.30 13.45
N ILE A 46 -14.96 0.80 14.55
CA ILE A 46 -16.07 1.46 15.26
C ILE A 46 -15.66 2.85 15.78
N ALA A 47 -14.39 3.05 16.09
CA ALA A 47 -13.90 4.31 16.64
C ALA A 47 -13.78 5.44 15.61
N ILE A 48 -13.73 5.15 14.31
CA ILE A 48 -13.64 6.17 13.25
C ILE A 48 -15.03 6.64 12.79
N PRO A 49 -15.17 7.87 12.25
CA PRO A 49 -16.43 8.35 11.70
C PRO A 49 -16.95 7.47 10.57
N ASN A 50 -18.26 7.21 10.55
CA ASN A 50 -18.92 6.36 9.55
C ASN A 50 -18.78 6.87 8.10
N ASP A 51 -18.56 8.17 7.91
CA ASP A 51 -18.37 8.81 6.62
C ASP A 51 -16.89 8.81 6.16
N PHE A 52 -15.98 8.29 6.99
CA PHE A 52 -14.58 8.16 6.63
C PHE A 52 -14.34 6.91 5.77
N SER A 53 -14.32 7.09 4.44
CA SER A 53 -13.85 6.06 3.52
C SER A 53 -12.33 5.88 3.60
N PHE A 54 -11.87 4.65 3.48
CA PHE A 54 -10.45 4.28 3.39
C PHE A 54 -10.30 3.03 2.53
N GLU A 55 -9.09 2.80 2.03
CA GLU A 55 -8.75 1.70 1.11
C GLU A 55 -7.65 0.83 1.70
N VAL A 56 -6.76 1.43 2.48
CA VAL A 56 -5.64 0.75 3.11
C VAL A 56 -5.72 0.88 4.62
N ALA A 57 -5.59 -0.25 5.31
CA ALA A 57 -5.33 -0.30 6.74
C ALA A 57 -3.83 -0.55 6.99
N VAL A 58 -3.25 0.15 7.96
CA VAL A 58 -1.85 0.00 8.35
C VAL A 58 -1.77 -0.36 9.81
N TYR A 59 -1.22 -1.52 10.13
CA TYR A 59 -1.03 -1.99 11.50
C TYR A 59 0.43 -1.85 11.93
N GLU A 60 0.66 -1.25 13.09
CA GLU A 60 1.95 -1.21 13.79
C GLU A 60 1.84 -2.07 15.07
N PRO A 61 2.35 -3.31 15.05
CA PRO A 61 2.22 -4.22 16.18
C PRO A 61 2.86 -3.70 17.45
N ARG A 62 4.01 -3.00 17.37
CA ARG A 62 4.76 -2.58 18.57
C ARG A 62 4.06 -1.48 19.37
N ARG A 63 3.14 -0.75 18.74
CA ARG A 63 2.40 0.35 19.36
C ARG A 63 0.90 0.08 19.40
N GLU A 64 0.47 -1.09 18.93
CA GLU A 64 -0.92 -1.47 18.77
C GLU A 64 -1.76 -0.36 18.11
N THR A 65 -1.23 0.24 17.04
CA THR A 65 -1.94 1.29 16.30
C THR A 65 -2.39 0.82 14.94
N ILE A 66 -3.59 1.24 14.56
CA ILE A 66 -4.21 0.97 13.27
C ILE A 66 -4.48 2.32 12.59
N ALA A 67 -3.97 2.50 11.39
CA ALA A 67 -4.26 3.67 10.57
C ALA A 67 -5.14 3.30 9.37
N PHE A 68 -6.26 4.02 9.24
CA PHE A 68 -7.19 3.93 8.11
C PHE A 68 -6.83 5.03 7.11
N VAL A 69 -6.36 4.65 5.92
CA VAL A 69 -5.77 5.57 4.94
C VAL A 69 -6.63 5.64 3.69
N LYS A 70 -7.01 6.87 3.30
CA LYS A 70 -7.67 7.14 2.01
C LYS A 70 -6.76 6.83 0.84
N SER A 71 -7.31 6.24 -0.21
CA SER A 71 -6.59 6.07 -1.48
C SER A 71 -7.60 6.15 -2.64
N PRO A 72 -8.05 7.37 -3.00
CA PRO A 72 -9.21 7.55 -3.88
C PRO A 72 -9.00 7.02 -5.30
N ASP A 73 -7.75 6.86 -5.73
CA ASP A 73 -7.34 6.34 -7.03
C ASP A 73 -6.83 4.89 -6.96
N TRP A 74 -7.12 4.14 -5.88
CA TRP A 74 -6.63 2.78 -5.64
C TRP A 74 -6.82 1.82 -6.83
N ASN A 75 -8.00 1.85 -7.46
CA ASN A 75 -8.34 0.98 -8.59
C ASN A 75 -7.92 1.56 -9.95
N ILE A 76 -7.51 2.84 -10.00
CA ILE A 76 -7.27 3.57 -11.26
C ILE A 76 -5.78 3.79 -11.51
N SER A 77 -4.97 3.98 -10.46
CA SER A 77 -3.55 4.29 -10.60
C SER A 77 -2.67 3.08 -10.27
N HIS A 78 -1.60 2.87 -11.05
CA HIS A 78 -0.54 1.90 -10.77
C HIS A 78 0.11 2.15 -9.40
N GLU A 79 0.45 3.41 -9.13
CA GLU A 79 0.95 3.89 -7.84
C GLU A 79 -0.05 4.89 -7.21
N PRO A 80 -1.06 4.40 -6.46
CA PRO A 80 -2.15 5.23 -5.97
C PRO A 80 -1.72 6.12 -4.80
N ILE A 81 -2.45 7.21 -4.58
CA ILE A 81 -2.16 8.23 -3.59
C ILE A 81 -2.34 7.69 -2.16
N VAL A 82 -1.41 8.04 -1.29
CA VAL A 82 -1.51 7.93 0.16
C VAL A 82 -2.22 9.18 0.68
N GLY A 83 -3.53 9.07 0.86
CA GLY A 83 -4.38 10.16 1.30
C GLY A 83 -4.31 10.45 2.81
N ASP A 84 -5.26 11.27 3.25
CA ASP A 84 -5.48 11.54 4.68
C ASP A 84 -5.74 10.23 5.42
N ARG A 85 -5.32 10.18 6.69
CA ARG A 85 -5.52 8.99 7.53
C ARG A 85 -6.02 9.31 8.93
N LEU A 86 -6.82 8.42 9.47
CA LEU A 86 -7.18 8.38 10.88
C LEU A 86 -6.39 7.27 11.55
N THR A 87 -5.72 7.56 12.67
CA THR A 87 -4.98 6.57 13.45
C THR A 87 -5.62 6.36 14.80
N VAL A 88 -5.88 5.11 15.14
CA VAL A 88 -6.43 4.64 16.42
C VAL A 88 -5.37 3.81 17.13
N SER A 89 -5.21 4.01 18.43
CA SER A 89 -4.44 3.12 19.31
C SER A 89 -5.41 2.19 20.04
N ILE A 90 -5.05 0.92 20.18
CA ILE A 90 -5.76 -0.03 21.02
C ILE A 90 -4.98 -0.18 22.32
N ASN A 91 -5.66 -0.08 23.46
CA ASN A 91 -5.10 -0.37 24.77
C ASN A 91 -6.09 -1.24 25.54
N ASN A 92 -5.70 -2.47 25.91
CA ASN A 92 -6.56 -3.41 26.66
C ASN A 92 -7.95 -3.58 26.03
N GLY A 93 -8.02 -3.68 24.68
CA GLY A 93 -9.27 -3.85 23.95
C GLY A 93 -10.11 -2.58 23.80
N VAL A 94 -9.61 -1.41 24.21
CA VAL A 94 -10.30 -0.11 24.07
C VAL A 94 -9.59 0.74 23.03
N ALA A 95 -10.37 1.25 22.07
CA ALA A 95 -9.88 2.19 21.06
C ALA A 95 -9.75 3.61 21.61
N SER A 96 -8.66 4.29 21.27
CA SER A 96 -8.49 5.73 21.49
C SER A 96 -9.36 6.55 20.53
N THR A 97 -9.54 7.84 20.85
CA THR A 97 -10.04 8.80 19.86
C THR A 97 -9.12 8.81 18.62
N PRO A 98 -9.68 8.77 17.39
CA PRO A 98 -8.89 8.79 16.17
C PRO A 98 -8.11 10.10 16.01
N LYS A 99 -6.87 9.99 15.57
CA LYS A 99 -6.01 11.15 15.23
C LYS A 99 -5.91 11.31 13.72
N LEU A 100 -6.31 12.48 13.23
CA LEU A 100 -6.17 12.83 11.81
C LEU A 100 -4.73 13.22 11.47
N SER A 101 -4.23 12.70 10.36
CA SER A 101 -3.00 13.14 9.72
C SER A 101 -3.26 13.40 8.25
N LYS A 102 -2.85 14.59 7.79
CA LYS A 102 -3.00 15.00 6.38
C LYS A 102 -2.01 14.29 5.47
N SER A 103 -2.45 14.02 4.25
CA SER A 103 -1.60 13.47 3.18
C SER A 103 -0.36 14.33 2.93
N ARG A 104 0.71 13.70 2.43
CA ARG A 104 2.01 14.35 2.19
C ARG A 104 2.47 14.21 0.73
N ASN A 105 1.53 14.22 -0.21
CA ASN A 105 1.78 13.96 -1.63
C ASN A 105 2.58 12.65 -1.88
N GLN A 106 2.23 11.61 -1.14
CA GLN A 106 2.89 10.31 -1.21
C GLN A 106 2.06 9.31 -2.01
N ILE A 107 2.71 8.27 -2.52
CA ILE A 107 2.10 7.19 -3.32
C ILE A 107 2.50 5.82 -2.79
N TYR A 108 1.65 4.83 -3.01
CA TYR A 108 1.95 3.43 -2.74
C TYR A 108 2.67 2.78 -3.92
N HIS A 109 3.73 2.06 -3.60
CA HIS A 109 4.43 1.19 -4.55
C HIS A 109 4.04 -0.25 -4.34
N HIS A 110 4.02 -1.04 -5.41
CA HIS A 110 3.76 -2.48 -5.36
C HIS A 110 2.40 -2.78 -4.71
N LYS A 111 1.33 -2.08 -5.14
CA LYS A 111 0.00 -2.20 -4.53
C LYS A 111 -0.56 -3.62 -4.56
N TRP A 112 -0.14 -4.45 -5.52
CA TRP A 112 -0.47 -5.87 -5.58
C TRP A 112 -0.06 -6.67 -4.34
N LEU A 113 0.92 -6.19 -3.56
CA LEU A 113 1.31 -6.81 -2.29
C LEU A 113 0.24 -6.65 -1.20
N PHE A 114 -0.68 -5.68 -1.34
CA PHE A 114 -1.68 -5.36 -0.33
C PHE A 114 -2.94 -6.22 -0.46
N VAL A 115 -3.05 -7.00 -1.53
CA VAL A 115 -4.23 -7.79 -1.92
C VAL A 115 -3.81 -9.21 -2.32
N ARG A 116 -4.75 -10.17 -2.35
CA ARG A 116 -4.54 -11.50 -2.94
C ARG A 116 -4.60 -11.44 -4.47
N ASP A 117 -4.25 -12.54 -5.14
CA ASP A 117 -4.15 -12.59 -6.60
C ASP A 117 -5.51 -12.49 -7.30
N GLU A 118 -6.59 -12.87 -6.60
CA GLU A 118 -7.98 -12.85 -7.07
C GLU A 118 -8.66 -11.49 -6.90
N HIS A 119 -7.93 -10.46 -6.46
CA HIS A 119 -8.52 -9.15 -6.23
C HIS A 119 -9.06 -8.53 -7.52
N GLU A 120 -10.35 -8.18 -7.50
CA GLU A 120 -11.07 -7.72 -8.70
C GLU A 120 -10.89 -6.23 -9.00
N GLY A 121 -10.39 -5.43 -8.04
CA GLY A 121 -10.29 -3.98 -8.18
C GLY A 121 -9.27 -3.50 -9.22
N PHE A 122 -8.29 -4.35 -9.58
CA PHE A 122 -7.33 -4.11 -10.66
C PHE A 122 -6.66 -5.42 -11.09
N CYS A 123 -6.00 -5.43 -12.25
CA CYS A 123 -5.26 -6.60 -12.72
C CYS A 123 -3.97 -6.83 -11.90
N VAL A 124 -3.98 -7.83 -11.01
CA VAL A 124 -2.86 -8.11 -10.10
C VAL A 124 -1.58 -8.49 -10.86
N SER A 125 -1.68 -9.27 -11.93
CA SER A 125 -0.54 -9.65 -12.77
C SER A 125 0.11 -8.46 -13.46
N GLU A 126 -0.67 -7.51 -13.98
CA GLU A 126 -0.13 -6.27 -14.55
C GLU A 126 0.56 -5.42 -13.49
N SER A 127 0.00 -5.31 -12.28
CA SER A 127 0.64 -4.59 -11.18
C SER A 127 1.95 -5.25 -10.70
N LYS A 128 2.05 -6.59 -10.77
CA LYS A 128 3.31 -7.33 -10.57
C LYS A 128 4.32 -6.97 -11.67
N GLN A 129 3.93 -7.07 -12.93
CA GLN A 129 4.81 -6.75 -14.07
C GLN A 129 5.32 -5.30 -14.00
N ARG A 130 4.42 -4.35 -13.76
CA ARG A 130 4.73 -2.94 -13.51
C ARG A 130 5.83 -2.76 -12.45
N SER A 131 5.77 -3.54 -11.37
CA SER A 131 6.79 -3.52 -10.31
C SER A 131 8.15 -4.01 -10.79
N ILE A 132 8.18 -5.04 -11.63
CA ILE A 132 9.40 -5.60 -12.22
C ILE A 132 10.00 -4.61 -13.21
N ASP A 133 9.18 -3.99 -14.06
CA ASP A 133 9.62 -3.09 -15.13
C ASP A 133 10.37 -1.89 -14.55
N TRP A 134 9.76 -1.18 -13.61
CA TRP A 134 10.41 0.00 -13.04
C TRP A 134 11.61 -0.37 -12.17
N LYS A 135 11.57 -1.50 -11.44
CA LYS A 135 12.73 -1.99 -10.67
C LYS A 135 13.91 -2.34 -11.58
N THR A 136 13.61 -2.90 -12.76
CA THR A 136 14.62 -3.22 -13.78
C THR A 136 15.21 -1.94 -14.37
N ALA A 137 14.36 -0.97 -14.73
CA ALA A 137 14.79 0.34 -15.25
C ALA A 137 15.59 1.15 -14.22
N ALA A 138 15.32 0.99 -12.92
CA ALA A 138 16.09 1.61 -11.85
C ALA A 138 17.49 1.02 -11.71
N GLY A 139 17.69 -0.26 -12.02
CA GLY A 139 18.98 -0.93 -11.90
C GLY A 139 19.62 -0.70 -10.52
N SER A 140 20.77 -0.03 -10.49
CA SER A 140 21.52 0.32 -9.26
C SER A 140 21.26 1.74 -8.74
N GLU A 141 20.30 2.48 -9.31
CA GLU A 141 20.01 3.85 -8.90
C GLU A 141 19.48 3.93 -7.46
N LYS A 142 20.02 4.87 -6.68
CA LYS A 142 19.65 5.08 -5.28
C LYS A 142 18.45 6.04 -5.16
N ILE A 143 17.27 5.58 -5.58
CA ILE A 143 16.03 6.38 -5.57
C ILE A 143 15.05 6.04 -4.44
N ALA A 144 15.32 5.00 -3.64
CA ALA A 144 14.37 4.41 -2.70
C ALA A 144 13.77 5.39 -1.67
N SER A 145 14.51 6.42 -1.23
CA SER A 145 14.00 7.45 -0.31
C SER A 145 13.07 8.48 -0.95
N ARG A 146 13.06 8.55 -2.29
CA ARG A 146 12.37 9.58 -3.07
C ARG A 146 11.15 9.04 -3.81
N ILE A 147 11.16 7.77 -4.23
CA ILE A 147 10.08 7.16 -5.03
C ILE A 147 8.70 7.26 -4.37
N GLY A 148 8.63 7.37 -3.04
CA GLY A 148 7.37 7.53 -2.34
C GLY A 148 6.69 8.88 -2.57
N TYR A 149 7.38 9.88 -3.14
CA TYR A 149 6.84 11.21 -3.42
C TYR A 149 6.39 11.31 -4.87
N LYS A 150 5.12 11.69 -5.05
CA LYS A 150 4.43 11.68 -6.33
C LYS A 150 5.17 12.46 -7.42
N ASP A 151 5.59 13.69 -7.15
CA ASP A 151 6.18 14.56 -8.18
C ASP A 151 7.56 14.05 -8.65
N PHE A 152 8.35 13.52 -7.71
CA PHE A 152 9.60 12.87 -8.07
C PHE A 152 9.35 11.61 -8.90
N TRP A 153 8.36 10.81 -8.51
CA TRP A 153 8.03 9.57 -9.19
C TRP A 153 7.55 9.80 -10.62
N ASP A 154 6.58 10.68 -10.81
CA ASP A 154 6.02 11.03 -12.12
C ASP A 154 7.16 11.53 -13.06
N GLY A 155 8.05 12.40 -12.56
CA GLY A 155 9.20 12.88 -13.34
C GLY A 155 10.24 11.79 -13.62
N TRP A 156 10.49 10.89 -12.66
CA TRP A 156 11.43 9.78 -12.85
C TRP A 156 10.92 8.78 -13.89
N LEU A 157 9.63 8.43 -13.88
CA LEU A 157 9.02 7.57 -14.90
C LEU A 157 9.17 8.15 -16.31
N ALA A 158 8.85 9.43 -16.47
CA ALA A 158 9.01 10.12 -17.75
C ALA A 158 10.48 10.09 -18.21
N SER A 159 11.44 10.30 -17.31
CA SER A 159 12.88 10.24 -17.63
C SER A 159 13.35 8.85 -18.08
N LYS A 160 12.59 7.79 -17.75
CA LYS A 160 12.86 6.41 -18.14
C LYS A 160 12.05 5.94 -19.34
N GLY A 161 11.16 6.79 -19.88
CA GLY A 161 10.23 6.39 -20.93
C GLY A 161 9.21 5.34 -20.47
N LEU A 162 8.90 5.31 -19.17
CA LEU A 162 7.92 4.38 -18.59
C LEU A 162 6.53 5.00 -18.54
N GLU A 163 5.51 4.15 -18.56
CA GLU A 163 4.11 4.56 -18.44
C GLU A 163 3.85 5.37 -17.16
N PRO A 164 2.98 6.40 -17.24
CA PRO A 164 2.61 7.23 -16.11
C PRO A 164 1.73 6.47 -15.11
N ARG A 165 1.61 6.97 -13.87
CA ARG A 165 0.91 6.23 -12.81
C ARG A 165 -0.59 6.00 -13.04
N ASN A 166 -1.26 6.74 -13.94
CA ASN A 166 -2.73 6.83 -14.00
C ASN A 166 -3.40 5.96 -15.07
N GLU A 167 -2.65 5.17 -15.83
CA GLU A 167 -3.17 4.38 -16.94
C GLU A 167 -3.37 2.92 -16.52
N ILE A 168 -4.42 2.60 -15.75
CA ILE A 168 -4.86 1.21 -15.64
C ILE A 168 -5.85 0.96 -16.77
N SER A 169 -5.51 0.05 -17.69
CA SER A 169 -6.47 -0.50 -18.64
C SER A 169 -7.63 -1.11 -17.85
N THR A 170 -8.77 -0.43 -17.85
CA THR A 170 -10.01 -1.01 -17.33
C THR A 170 -10.34 -2.23 -18.19
N LYS A 171 -10.47 -3.39 -17.55
CA LYS A 171 -10.98 -4.62 -18.20
C LYS A 171 -12.36 -4.40 -18.79
#